data_AF-A0A4Q5LK06-F1
#
_entry.id   AF-A0A4Q5LK06-F1
#
_cell.length_a   1.000
_cell.length_b   1.000
_cell.length_c   1.000
_cell.angle_alpha   90.00
_cell.angle_beta   90.00
_cell.angle_gamma   90.00
#
_symmetry.space_group_name_H-M   'P 1'
#
loop_
_entity.id
_entity.type
_entity.pdbx_description
1 polymer ?
#
loop_
_entity_poly.entity_id
_entity_poly.type
_entity_poly.pdbx_seq_one_letter_code
_entity_poly.pdbx_strand_id
1 'polypeptide(L)'
;MKQIIENSLVVGTLLVLTVLPFIAINRRIKKKEEAGMIGRLKEAARTYGINLSRYEMINGILLCWDEDSRSLLFAWGEEKPEHIRIEEVSRCYTLKKMNGRDVRSVSLELLDSHGRAICSIPFYRQFTDSEMSLNKALKYSGEWELLITSSIKQQIKNTFKMPELESF
;
A
#
# COMPACT_ATOMS: atom_id res chain seq x y z
N MET A 1 39.69 23.28 28.79
CA MET A 1 38.22 23.40 28.70
C MET A 1 37.74 24.18 27.47
N LYS A 2 38.22 25.40 27.18
CA LYS A 2 37.81 26.18 26.00
C LYS A 2 38.00 25.46 24.65
N GLN A 3 39.15 24.82 24.43
CA GLN A 3 39.42 24.06 23.20
C GLN A 3 38.48 22.87 22.96
N ILE A 4 37.96 22.24 24.02
CA ILE A 4 37.04 21.10 23.90
C ILE A 4 35.67 21.58 23.43
N ILE A 5 35.23 22.74 23.93
CA ILE A 5 33.96 23.37 23.54
C ILE A 5 34.06 23.87 22.09
N GLU A 6 35.16 24.53 21.72
CA GLU A 6 35.40 25.00 20.35
C GLU A 6 35.46 23.83 19.35
N ASN A 7 36.20 22.76 19.67
CA ASN A 7 36.26 21.57 18.82
C ASN A 7 34.90 20.86 18.73
N SER A 8 34.13 20.80 19.81
CA SER A 8 32.77 20.20 19.78
C SER A 8 31.81 21.03 18.91
N LEU A 9 31.92 22.37 18.94
CA LEU A 9 31.11 23.26 18.12
C LEU A 9 31.45 23.11 16.63
N VAL A 10 32.74 23.01 16.31
CA VAL A 10 33.22 22.81 14.93
C VAL A 10 32.78 21.45 14.40
N VAL A 11 32.96 20.38 15.18
CA VAL A 11 32.52 19.03 14.79
C VAL A 11 31.00 18.97 14.61
N GLY A 12 30.22 19.55 15.52
CA GLY A 12 28.77 19.62 15.40
C GLY A 12 28.31 20.39 14.16
N THR A 13 28.94 21.52 13.86
CA THR A 13 28.64 22.32 12.66
C THR A 13 28.99 21.56 11.39
N LEU A 14 30.13 20.87 11.36
CA LEU A 14 30.55 20.05 10.22
C LEU A 14 29.59 18.87 9.99
N LEU A 15 29.11 18.25 11.07
CA LEU A 15 28.15 17.14 11.02
C LEU A 15 26.78 17.60 10.51
N VAL A 16 26.32 18.78 10.91
CA VAL A 16 25.07 19.36 10.39
C VAL A 16 25.19 19.71 8.90
N LEU A 17 26.30 20.34 8.49
CA LEU A 17 26.57 20.70 7.09
C LEU A 17 26.72 19.48 6.17
N THR A 18 27.14 18.35 6.71
CA THR A 18 27.26 17.09 5.95
C THR A 18 25.95 16.30 5.97
N VAL A 19 25.29 16.12 7.11
CA VAL A 19 24.10 15.24 7.20
C VAL A 19 22.84 15.87 6.59
N LEU A 20 22.60 17.18 6.78
CA LEU A 20 21.40 17.84 6.25
C LEU A 20 21.23 17.75 4.73
N PRO A 21 22.25 17.99 3.88
CA PRO A 21 22.09 17.87 2.44
C PRO A 21 21.79 16.44 2.01
N PHE A 22 22.38 15.42 2.64
CA PHE A 22 22.04 14.01 2.36
C PHE A 22 20.58 13.69 2.70
N ILE A 23 20.07 14.18 3.84
CA ILE A 23 18.66 14.01 4.21
C ILE A 23 17.76 14.73 3.19
N ALA A 24 18.12 15.95 2.77
CA ALA A 24 17.34 16.73 1.81
C ALA A 24 17.29 16.08 0.43
N ILE A 25 18.42 15.54 -0.06
CA ILE A 25 18.51 14.81 -1.33
C ILE A 25 17.67 13.54 -1.27
N ASN A 26 17.81 12.73 -0.22
CA ASN A 26 17.02 11.51 -0.06
C ASN A 26 15.52 11.79 -0.01
N ARG A 27 15.09 12.87 0.64
CA ARG A 27 13.69 13.30 0.64
C ARG A 27 13.21 13.72 -0.75
N ARG A 28 14.03 14.45 -1.52
CA ARG A 28 13.69 14.85 -2.90
C ARG A 28 13.57 13.65 -3.84
N ILE A 29 14.48 12.69 -3.75
CA ILE A 29 14.44 11.47 -4.56
C ILE A 29 13.14 10.70 -4.29
N LYS A 30 12.82 10.43 -3.02
CA LYS A 30 11.58 9.75 -2.63
C LYS A 30 10.32 10.47 -3.12
N LYS A 31 10.27 11.80 -2.99
CA LYS A 31 9.14 12.59 -3.50
C LYS A 31 8.99 12.51 -5.02
N LYS A 32 10.10 12.45 -5.76
CA LYS A 32 10.09 12.33 -7.22
C LYS A 32 9.59 10.96 -7.66
N GLU A 33 10.06 9.90 -6.99
CA GLU A 33 9.59 8.52 -7.22
C GLU A 33 8.09 8.40 -6.93
N GLU A 34 7.64 8.93 -5.81
CA GLU A 34 6.23 8.95 -5.41
C GLU A 34 5.37 9.71 -6.44
N ALA A 35 5.80 10.90 -6.86
CA ALA A 35 5.10 11.67 -7.88
C ALA A 35 5.02 10.92 -9.23
N GLY A 36 6.09 10.20 -9.60
CA GLY A 36 6.12 9.35 -10.80
C GLY A 36 5.12 8.20 -10.72
N MET A 37 5.10 7.48 -9.59
CA MET A 37 4.12 6.40 -9.34
C MET A 37 2.68 6.92 -9.37
N ILE A 38 2.41 8.06 -8.71
CA ILE A 38 1.09 8.68 -8.74
C ILE A 38 0.69 9.07 -10.16
N GLY A 39 1.62 9.59 -10.97
CA GLY A 39 1.38 9.92 -12.37
C GLY A 39 0.94 8.71 -13.19
N ARG A 40 1.67 7.59 -13.07
CA ARG A 40 1.35 6.33 -13.76
C ARG A 40 0.02 5.74 -13.30
N LEU A 41 -0.25 5.79 -12.00
CA LEU A 41 -1.49 5.28 -11.44
C LEU A 41 -2.70 6.14 -11.85
N LYS A 42 -2.54 7.47 -11.94
CA LYS A 42 -3.56 8.38 -12.51
C LYS A 42 -3.82 8.12 -13.98
N GLU A 43 -2.78 7.83 -14.76
CA GLU A 43 -2.91 7.48 -16.16
C GLU A 43 -3.68 6.17 -16.33
N ALA A 44 -3.31 5.12 -15.57
CA ALA A 44 -4.05 3.86 -15.55
C ALA A 44 -5.50 4.04 -15.08
N ALA A 45 -5.74 4.84 -14.03
CA ALA A 45 -7.10 5.11 -13.56
C ALA A 45 -7.97 5.75 -14.66
N ARG A 46 -7.41 6.67 -15.45
CA ARG A 46 -8.11 7.23 -16.63
C ARG A 46 -8.40 6.17 -17.67
N THR A 47 -7.47 5.28 -17.96
CA THR A 47 -7.66 4.17 -18.92
C THR A 47 -8.79 3.24 -18.49
N TYR A 48 -8.89 2.95 -17.19
CA TYR A 48 -9.92 2.06 -16.65
C TYR A 48 -11.22 2.77 -16.25
N GLY A 49 -11.30 4.10 -16.39
CA GLY A 49 -12.47 4.89 -15.99
C GLY A 49 -12.71 4.95 -14.48
N ILE A 50 -11.64 4.82 -13.69
CA ILE A 50 -11.65 4.71 -12.23
C ILE A 50 -11.42 6.10 -11.61
N ASN A 51 -12.19 6.43 -10.58
CA ASN A 51 -11.98 7.61 -9.76
C ASN A 51 -11.11 7.26 -8.54
N LEU A 52 -10.03 8.02 -8.33
CA LEU A 52 -9.13 7.80 -7.19
C LEU A 52 -9.76 8.35 -5.89
N SER A 53 -10.70 7.63 -5.29
CA SER A 53 -11.42 8.06 -4.07
C SER A 53 -10.50 8.03 -2.84
N ARG A 54 -9.71 6.97 -2.71
CA ARG A 54 -8.73 6.81 -1.61
C ARG A 54 -7.45 6.20 -2.17
N TYR A 55 -6.30 6.81 -1.88
CA TYR A 55 -5.00 6.24 -2.23
C TYR A 55 -4.03 6.33 -1.05
N GLU A 56 -3.12 5.36 -0.95
CA GLU A 56 -2.13 5.32 0.12
C GLU A 56 -0.82 4.70 -0.39
N MET A 57 0.31 5.31 0.00
CA MET A 57 1.64 4.77 -0.28
C MET A 57 2.22 4.02 0.92
N ILE A 58 2.45 2.72 0.76
CA ILE A 58 2.95 1.81 1.80
C ILE A 58 4.14 1.04 1.22
N ASN A 59 5.33 1.25 1.78
CA ASN A 59 6.56 0.51 1.43
C ASN A 59 6.81 0.40 -0.09
N GLY A 60 6.61 1.50 -0.82
CA GLY A 60 6.83 1.55 -2.27
C GLY A 60 5.68 1.01 -3.11
N ILE A 61 4.57 0.60 -2.48
CA ILE A 61 3.32 0.25 -3.16
C ILE A 61 2.37 1.42 -3.02
N LEU A 62 1.81 1.85 -4.15
CA LEU A 62 0.68 2.76 -4.18
C LEU A 62 -0.58 1.93 -4.38
N LEU A 63 -1.44 1.87 -3.37
CA LEU A 63 -2.77 1.27 -3.48
C LEU A 63 -3.81 2.37 -3.65
N CYS A 64 -4.78 2.13 -4.50
CA CYS A 64 -5.94 2.98 -4.70
C CYS A 64 -7.22 2.18 -4.69
N TRP A 65 -8.23 2.75 -4.04
CA TRP A 65 -9.59 2.29 -4.00
C TRP A 65 -10.50 3.32 -4.66
N ASP A 66 -11.38 2.82 -5.52
CA ASP A 66 -12.51 3.55 -6.05
C ASP A 66 -13.79 3.02 -5.42
N GLU A 67 -14.49 3.90 -4.70
CA GLU A 67 -15.73 3.55 -4.01
C GLU A 67 -16.89 3.32 -5.00
N ASP A 68 -16.90 4.06 -6.12
CA ASP A 68 -18.00 4.06 -7.09
C ASP A 68 -17.95 2.78 -7.94
N SER A 69 -16.78 2.49 -8.51
CA SER A 69 -16.55 1.29 -9.33
C SER A 69 -16.13 0.06 -8.52
N ARG A 70 -15.99 0.20 -7.20
CA ARG A 70 -15.52 -0.83 -6.26
C ARG A 70 -14.29 -1.58 -6.79
N SER A 71 -13.33 -0.81 -7.25
CA SER A 71 -12.14 -1.33 -7.91
C SER A 71 -10.90 -1.00 -7.09
N LEU A 72 -9.99 -1.98 -7.04
CA LEU A 72 -8.65 -1.81 -6.50
C LEU A 72 -7.69 -1.61 -7.66
N LEU A 73 -6.91 -0.53 -7.61
CA LEU A 73 -5.82 -0.26 -8.54
C LEU A 73 -4.54 -0.10 -7.73
N PHE A 74 -3.48 -0.84 -8.06
CA PHE A 74 -2.22 -0.72 -7.34
C PHE A 74 -1.01 -0.80 -8.26
N ALA A 75 0.10 -0.24 -7.82
CA ALA A 75 1.39 -0.32 -8.51
C ALA A 75 2.51 -0.48 -7.49
N TRP A 76 3.52 -1.27 -7.85
CA TRP A 76 4.72 -1.45 -7.06
C TRP A 76 5.97 -1.15 -7.90
N GLY A 77 6.78 -0.20 -7.44
CA GLY A 77 8.00 0.19 -8.14
C GLY A 77 7.74 0.68 -9.57
N GLU A 78 8.42 0.08 -10.54
CA GLU A 78 8.27 0.44 -11.96
C GLU A 78 7.30 -0.44 -12.76
N GLU A 79 6.64 -1.39 -12.11
CA GLU A 79 5.71 -2.32 -12.78
C GLU A 79 4.46 -1.60 -13.31
N LYS A 80 3.79 -2.24 -14.28
CA LYS A 80 2.52 -1.73 -14.80
C LYS A 80 1.47 -1.79 -13.68
N PRO A 81 0.63 -0.74 -13.52
CA PRO A 81 -0.46 -0.80 -12.55
C PRO A 81 -1.40 -1.98 -12.83
N GLU A 82 -1.77 -2.68 -11.77
CA GLU A 82 -2.71 -3.79 -11.80
C GLU A 82 -4.09 -3.32 -11.31
N HIS A 83 -5.13 -3.74 -12.03
CA HIS A 83 -6.53 -3.43 -11.73
C HIS A 83 -7.26 -4.71 -11.35
N ILE A 84 -7.95 -4.69 -10.21
CA ILE A 84 -8.79 -5.78 -9.72
C ILE A 84 -10.18 -5.22 -9.43
N ARG A 85 -11.19 -5.83 -10.03
CA ARG A 85 -12.59 -5.58 -9.72
C ARG A 85 -13.01 -6.38 -8.50
N ILE A 86 -13.69 -5.76 -7.54
CA ILE A 86 -14.06 -6.47 -6.31
C ILE A 86 -14.99 -7.65 -6.57
N GLU A 87 -15.76 -7.60 -7.66
CA GLU A 87 -16.71 -8.64 -8.03
C GLU A 87 -16.03 -9.99 -8.28
N GLU A 88 -14.76 -9.97 -8.64
CA GLU A 88 -13.94 -11.16 -8.86
C GLU A 88 -13.45 -11.76 -7.52
N VAL A 89 -13.44 -10.96 -6.46
CA VAL A 89 -12.89 -11.31 -5.14
C VAL A 89 -13.99 -11.84 -4.22
N SER A 90 -13.86 -13.09 -3.78
CA SER A 90 -14.75 -13.68 -2.79
C SER A 90 -14.26 -13.47 -1.35
N ARG A 91 -12.94 -13.39 -1.17
CA ARG A 91 -12.31 -13.32 0.14
C ARG A 91 -11.03 -12.49 0.09
N CYS A 92 -10.85 -11.70 1.13
CA CYS A 92 -9.64 -10.92 1.38
C CYS A 92 -9.13 -11.21 2.79
N TYR A 93 -7.82 -11.37 2.98
CA TYR A 93 -7.21 -11.45 4.32
C TYR A 93 -5.74 -11.04 4.32
N THR A 94 -5.26 -10.59 5.47
CA THR A 94 -3.83 -10.36 5.71
C THR A 94 -3.12 -11.68 6.00
N LEU A 95 -2.14 -12.05 5.18
CA LEU A 95 -1.25 -13.17 5.41
C LEU A 95 0.07 -12.71 6.04
N LYS A 96 0.28 -13.11 7.30
CA LYS A 96 1.53 -12.91 8.02
C LYS A 96 2.35 -14.20 8.01
N LYS A 97 3.46 -14.24 7.30
CA LYS A 97 4.40 -15.37 7.31
C LYS A 97 5.49 -15.13 8.36
N MET A 98 5.74 -16.13 9.18
CA MET A 98 6.75 -16.10 10.25
C MET A 98 7.99 -16.90 9.84
N ASN A 99 9.15 -16.53 10.37
CA ASN A 99 10.37 -17.33 10.37
C ASN A 99 10.88 -17.43 11.82
N GLY A 100 10.54 -18.51 12.51
CA GLY A 100 10.72 -18.60 13.96
C GLY A 100 9.87 -17.55 14.68
N ARG A 101 10.52 -16.63 15.40
CA ARG A 101 9.84 -15.52 16.12
C ARG A 101 9.70 -14.26 15.26
N ASP A 102 10.41 -14.18 14.14
CA ASP A 102 10.46 -12.97 13.33
C ASP A 102 9.40 -13.00 12.23
N VAL A 103 8.91 -11.82 11.86
CA VAL A 103 7.99 -11.70 10.73
C VAL A 103 8.81 -11.73 9.44
N ARG A 104 8.53 -12.72 8.59
CA ARG A 104 9.18 -12.86 7.28
C ARG A 104 8.49 -12.01 6.24
N SER A 105 7.16 -12.00 6.21
CA SER A 105 6.41 -11.16 5.28
C SER A 105 5.00 -10.87 5.79
N VAL A 106 4.45 -9.75 5.31
CA VAL A 106 3.04 -9.39 5.45
C VAL A 106 2.51 -9.10 4.04
N SER A 107 1.45 -9.78 3.62
CA SER A 107 0.77 -9.56 2.34
C SER A 107 -0.73 -9.51 2.53
N LEU A 108 -1.41 -8.84 1.60
CA LEU A 108 -2.87 -8.86 1.47
C LEU A 108 -3.23 -9.85 0.35
N GLU A 109 -3.94 -10.90 0.70
CA GLU A 109 -4.33 -11.96 -0.23
C GLU A 109 -5.77 -11.75 -0.69
N LEU A 110 -5.99 -11.75 -2.01
CA LEU A 110 -7.30 -11.66 -2.65
C LEU A 110 -7.57 -12.99 -3.35
N LEU A 111 -8.69 -13.63 -3.03
CA LEU A 111 -9.04 -14.95 -3.54
C LEU A 111 -10.39 -14.92 -4.28
N ASP A 112 -10.51 -15.75 -5.32
CA ASP A 112 -11.75 -15.97 -6.05
C ASP A 112 -12.71 -16.89 -5.27
N SER A 113 -13.91 -17.13 -5.81
CA SER A 113 -14.93 -18.00 -5.20
C SER A 113 -14.49 -19.47 -5.08
N HIS A 114 -13.47 -19.89 -5.81
CA HIS A 114 -12.90 -21.24 -5.78
C HIS A 114 -11.71 -21.34 -4.82
N GLY A 115 -11.37 -20.26 -4.11
CA GLY A 115 -10.21 -20.21 -3.22
C GLY A 115 -8.87 -20.11 -3.94
N ARG A 116 -8.85 -19.74 -5.23
CA ARG A 116 -7.62 -19.46 -5.98
C ARG A 116 -7.19 -18.03 -5.71
N ALA A 117 -5.88 -17.82 -5.50
CA ALA A 117 -5.33 -16.49 -5.32
C ALA A 117 -5.43 -15.71 -6.65
N ILE A 118 -6.16 -14.60 -6.62
CA ILE A 118 -6.23 -13.61 -7.69
C ILE A 118 -4.97 -12.75 -7.62
N CYS A 119 -4.63 -12.29 -6.42
CA CYS A 119 -3.50 -11.41 -6.19
C CYS A 119 -2.99 -11.50 -4.75
N SER A 120 -1.68 -11.26 -4.59
CA SER A 120 -1.00 -11.13 -3.31
C SER A 120 -0.22 -9.82 -3.30
N ILE A 121 -0.70 -8.83 -2.54
CA ILE A 121 -0.09 -7.50 -2.47
C ILE A 121 0.89 -7.47 -1.28
N PRO A 122 2.20 -7.29 -1.49
CA PRO A 122 3.20 -7.45 -0.42
C PRO A 122 3.42 -6.16 0.38
N PHE A 123 2.93 -6.06 1.62
CA PHE A 123 3.11 -4.87 2.46
C PHE A 123 4.49 -4.84 3.17
N TYR A 124 5.09 -6.01 3.42
CA TYR A 124 6.39 -6.12 4.06
C TYR A 124 7.11 -7.41 3.68
N ARG A 125 8.43 -7.34 3.46
CA ARG A 125 9.34 -8.46 3.28
C ARG A 125 10.61 -8.24 4.09
N GLN A 126 10.92 -9.21 4.95
CA GLN A 126 12.18 -9.26 5.69
C GLN A 126 13.37 -9.19 4.71
N PHE A 127 14.39 -8.40 5.06
CA PHE A 127 15.59 -8.08 4.25
C PHE A 127 15.40 -7.13 3.08
N THR A 128 14.15 -6.87 2.63
CA THR A 128 13.87 -5.84 1.62
C THR A 128 13.45 -4.53 2.29
N ASP A 129 12.56 -4.64 3.28
CA ASP A 129 12.00 -3.51 3.99
C ASP A 129 12.67 -3.26 5.33
N SER A 130 12.60 -2.01 5.79
CA SER A 130 13.05 -1.64 7.13
C SER A 130 12.13 -2.26 8.18
N GLU A 131 12.67 -2.83 9.26
CA GLU A 131 11.88 -3.34 10.39
C GLU A 131 10.96 -2.27 11.00
N MET A 132 11.38 -0.99 10.98
CA MET A 132 10.54 0.12 11.43
C MET A 132 9.24 0.25 10.63
N SER A 133 9.20 -0.28 9.41
CA SER A 133 8.01 -0.28 8.56
C SER A 133 7.04 -1.43 8.86
N LEU A 134 7.43 -2.44 9.64
CA LEU A 134 6.59 -3.61 9.91
C LEU A 134 5.28 -3.23 10.61
N ASN A 135 5.34 -2.35 11.61
CA ASN A 135 4.14 -1.87 12.30
C ASN A 135 3.22 -1.10 11.36
N LYS A 136 3.81 -0.32 10.43
CA LYS A 136 3.07 0.38 9.37
C LYS A 136 2.39 -0.66 8.48
N ALA A 137 3.13 -1.63 7.96
CA ALA A 137 2.63 -2.70 7.11
C ALA A 137 1.45 -3.46 7.74
N LEU A 138 1.58 -3.89 9.00
CA LEU A 138 0.51 -4.59 9.73
C LEU A 138 -0.74 -3.74 9.91
N LYS A 139 -0.57 -2.45 10.23
CA LYS A 139 -1.70 -1.53 10.37
C LYS A 139 -2.44 -1.38 9.04
N TYR A 140 -1.73 -1.03 7.97
CA TYR A 140 -2.37 -0.78 6.68
C TYR A 140 -2.92 -2.05 6.05
N SER A 141 -2.25 -3.20 6.16
CA SER A 141 -2.81 -4.46 5.64
C SER A 141 -4.14 -4.78 6.31
N GLY A 142 -4.25 -4.57 7.63
CA GLY A 142 -5.50 -4.72 8.37
C GLY A 142 -6.58 -3.72 7.96
N GLU A 143 -6.23 -2.44 7.78
CA GLU A 143 -7.19 -1.42 7.31
C GLU A 143 -7.74 -1.76 5.91
N TRP A 144 -6.87 -2.19 5.00
CA TRP A 144 -7.25 -2.58 3.64
C TRP A 144 -8.04 -3.89 3.62
N GLU A 145 -7.68 -4.88 4.43
CA GLU A 145 -8.46 -6.10 4.63
C GLU A 145 -9.88 -5.78 5.08
N LEU A 146 -10.04 -4.90 6.08
CA LEU A 146 -11.34 -4.49 6.58
C LEU A 146 -12.16 -3.77 5.51
N LEU A 147 -11.55 -2.84 4.79
CA LEU A 147 -12.20 -2.08 3.71
C LEU A 147 -12.73 -3.04 2.63
N ILE A 148 -11.86 -3.88 2.06
CA ILE A 148 -12.20 -4.79 0.97
C ILE A 148 -13.23 -5.82 1.44
N THR A 149 -13.05 -6.40 2.62
CA THR A 149 -14.01 -7.39 3.19
C THR A 149 -15.37 -6.76 3.44
N SER A 150 -15.43 -5.48 3.85
CA SER A 150 -16.69 -4.78 4.03
C SER A 150 -17.43 -4.57 2.70
N SER A 151 -16.71 -4.22 1.64
CA SER A 151 -17.25 -4.07 0.28
C SER A 151 -17.76 -5.39 -0.28
N ILE A 152 -17.03 -6.51 -0.08
CA ILE A 152 -17.48 -7.86 -0.46
C ILE A 152 -18.80 -8.21 0.25
N LYS A 153 -18.90 -7.98 1.56
CA LYS A 153 -20.12 -8.26 2.33
C LYS A 153 -21.31 -7.43 1.83
N GLN A 154 -21.10 -6.17 1.47
CA GLN A 154 -22.15 -5.33 0.91
C GLN A 154 -22.63 -5.82 -0.46
N GLN A 155 -21.71 -6.28 -1.32
CA GLN A 155 -22.07 -6.88 -2.61
C GLN A 155 -22.94 -8.13 -2.43
N ILE A 156 -22.56 -9.02 -1.51
CA ILE A 156 -23.33 -10.21 -1.19
C ILE A 156 -24.74 -9.82 -0.70
N LYS A 157 -24.83 -8.89 0.24
CA LYS A 157 -26.13 -8.41 0.77
C LYS A 157 -27.03 -7.79 -0.29
N ASN A 158 -26.46 -7.05 -1.25
CA ASN A 158 -27.22 -6.46 -2.35
C ASN A 158 -27.69 -7.51 -3.36
N THR A 159 -26.88 -8.55 -3.61
CA THR A 159 -27.24 -9.67 -4.49
C THR A 159 -28.44 -10.45 -3.94
N PHE A 160 -28.50 -10.67 -2.62
CA PHE A 160 -29.62 -11.38 -1.98
C PHE A 160 -30.90 -10.55 -1.82
N LYS A 161 -30.89 -9.24 -2.09
CA LYS A 161 -32.08 -8.39 -2.04
C LYS A 161 -32.88 -8.34 -3.35
N MET A 162 -32.43 -9.01 -4.42
CA MET A 162 -33.11 -9.06 -5.71
C MET A 162 -33.62 -10.47 -6.08
N PRO A 163 -34.68 -10.99 -5.42
CA PRO A 163 -35.54 -11.96 -6.11
C PRO A 163 -37.07 -11.76 -5.96
N GLU A 164 -37.60 -10.54 -5.72
CA GLU A 164 -39.06 -10.35 -5.55
C GLU A 164 -39.75 -9.33 -6.46
N LEU A 165 -39.12 -8.86 -7.55
CA LEU A 165 -39.75 -7.86 -8.43
C LEU A 165 -39.64 -8.19 -9.92
N GLU A 166 -39.85 -9.46 -10.28
CA GLU A 166 -40.22 -9.83 -11.66
C GLU A 166 -41.34 -10.89 -11.63
N SER A 167 -42.51 -10.46 -11.18
CA SER A 167 -43.78 -11.10 -11.55
C SER A 167 -44.87 -10.04 -11.64
N PHE A 168 -45.02 -9.47 -12.83
CA PHE A 168 -46.26 -8.82 -13.28
C PHE A 168 -46.54 -9.29 -14.71
#